data_AF-A0A6I0E9Y4-F1
#
_entry.id   AF-A0A6I0E9Y4-F1
#
_cell.length_a   1.000
_cell.length_b   1.000
_cell.length_c   1.000
_cell.angle_alpha   90.00
_cell.angle_beta   90.00
_cell.angle_gamma   90.00
#
_symmetry.space_group_name_H-M   'P 1'
#
loop_
_entity.id
_entity.type
_entity.pdbx_description
1 polymer ?
#
loop_
_entity_poly.entity_id
_entity_poly.type
_entity_poly.pdbx_seq_one_letter_code
_entity_poly.pdbx_strand_id
1 'polypeptide(L)'
;MQSISFYPYNNLNIKSIIFDLGGVILDIDYRRTVDAFRKHGANNPESMFTNAEQVQLLNNFDCGLVTPQEFRDEVRRVLGLRVIDSQIDEAWNALLLSWDLNRLKLIDELRKEFRVFLLSNTSVIHSDLYNTQLMELTGGRNLKAFFEKVYYSYEIGLRKPNPAIFEMVINENNLVPSETLFIDDTLEHVKSAELLGLNTYHIKPSNGETILQLFKGMR
;
A
#
# COMPACT_ATOMS: atom_id res chain seq x y z
N MET A 1 -21.03 24.31 -7.72
CA MET A 1 -19.69 23.75 -8.01
C MET A 1 -19.92 22.48 -8.82
N GLN A 2 -19.02 22.12 -9.75
CA GLN A 2 -19.08 20.78 -10.34
C GLN A 2 -18.61 19.80 -9.26
N SER A 3 -19.37 18.73 -9.02
CA SER A 3 -18.96 17.64 -8.13
C SER A 3 -17.75 16.92 -8.70
N ILE A 4 -16.83 16.47 -7.85
CA ILE A 4 -15.71 15.64 -8.28
C ILE A 4 -16.28 14.34 -8.86
N SER A 5 -15.74 13.90 -10.00
CA SER A 5 -16.17 12.66 -10.65
C SER A 5 -14.98 11.78 -11.02
N PHE A 6 -15.17 10.47 -10.88
CA PHE A 6 -14.24 9.46 -11.37
C PHE A 6 -14.44 9.28 -12.87
N TYR A 7 -13.43 9.58 -13.67
CA TYR A 7 -13.55 9.67 -15.13
C TYR A 7 -13.39 8.35 -15.91
N PRO A 8 -12.67 7.32 -15.43
CA PRO A 8 -12.55 6.06 -16.17
C PRO A 8 -13.88 5.34 -16.45
N TYR A 9 -14.93 5.61 -15.67
CA TYR A 9 -16.29 5.09 -15.91
C TYR A 9 -17.32 6.22 -15.85
N ASN A 10 -18.18 6.31 -16.85
CA ASN A 10 -19.31 7.24 -16.83
C ASN A 10 -20.42 6.71 -15.90
N ASN A 11 -21.07 7.60 -15.15
CA ASN A 11 -22.31 7.35 -14.38
C ASN A 11 -22.18 6.43 -13.14
N LEU A 12 -20.99 6.28 -12.54
CA LEU A 12 -20.89 5.65 -11.22
C LEU A 12 -21.28 6.63 -10.11
N ASN A 13 -22.18 6.21 -9.22
CA ASN A 13 -22.51 6.95 -8.00
C ASN A 13 -21.56 6.55 -6.86
N ILE A 14 -20.32 7.02 -6.94
CA ILE A 14 -19.30 6.73 -5.91
C ILE A 14 -19.51 7.64 -4.70
N LYS A 15 -19.51 7.07 -3.50
CA LYS A 15 -19.55 7.78 -2.22
C LYS A 15 -18.33 7.49 -1.34
N SER A 16 -17.68 6.34 -1.57
CA SER A 16 -16.50 5.93 -0.80
C SER A 16 -15.38 5.49 -1.74
N ILE A 17 -14.13 5.75 -1.35
CA ILE A 17 -12.94 5.36 -2.11
C ILE A 17 -11.98 4.66 -1.16
N ILE A 18 -11.51 3.47 -1.54
CA ILE A 18 -10.47 2.72 -0.86
C ILE A 18 -9.24 2.73 -1.78
N PHE A 19 -8.15 3.30 -1.30
CA PHE A 19 -6.87 3.30 -2.01
C PHE A 19 -5.93 2.23 -1.44
N ASP A 20 -5.17 1.59 -2.33
CA ASP A 20 -3.89 1.01 -1.94
C ASP A 20 -2.83 2.10 -1.70
N LEU A 21 -1.71 1.73 -1.07
CA LEU A 21 -0.60 2.64 -0.81
C LEU A 21 0.51 2.53 -1.87
N GLY A 22 1.15 1.36 -1.95
CA GLY A 22 2.34 1.14 -2.77
C GLY A 22 1.98 1.11 -4.25
N GLY A 23 2.71 1.83 -5.09
CA GLY A 23 2.39 1.92 -6.52
C GLY A 23 1.17 2.81 -6.85
N VAL A 24 0.33 3.14 -5.87
CA VAL A 24 -0.86 4.01 -6.07
C VAL A 24 -0.62 5.42 -5.56
N ILE A 25 -0.25 5.56 -4.28
CA ILE A 25 0.00 6.85 -3.63
C ILE A 25 1.50 7.04 -3.42
N LEU A 26 2.19 6.05 -2.86
CA LEU A 26 3.62 6.05 -2.65
C LEU A 26 4.29 5.21 -3.75
N ASP A 27 5.23 5.82 -4.48
CA ASP A 27 5.98 5.08 -5.50
C ASP A 27 6.90 4.05 -4.84
N ILE A 28 6.98 2.85 -5.42
CA ILE A 28 7.79 1.75 -4.92
C ILE A 28 8.62 1.10 -6.05
N ASP A 29 9.79 0.57 -5.70
CA ASP A 29 10.64 -0.22 -6.61
C ASP A 29 11.32 -1.37 -5.87
N TYR A 30 10.74 -2.58 -5.98
CA TYR A 30 11.26 -3.80 -5.36
C TYR A 30 12.71 -4.13 -5.76
N ARG A 31 13.18 -3.68 -6.93
CA ARG A 31 14.56 -3.92 -7.37
C ARG A 31 15.56 -3.22 -6.46
N ARG A 32 15.20 -2.09 -5.86
CA ARG A 32 16.07 -1.37 -4.92
C ARG A 32 16.36 -2.16 -3.66
N THR A 33 15.37 -2.88 -3.12
CA THR A 33 15.59 -3.77 -1.98
C THR A 33 16.54 -4.92 -2.34
N VAL A 34 16.34 -5.54 -3.52
CA VAL A 34 17.23 -6.59 -4.04
C VAL A 34 18.67 -6.06 -4.18
N ASP A 35 18.84 -4.89 -4.79
CA ASP A 35 20.15 -4.27 -4.99
C ASP A 35 20.81 -3.83 -3.68
N ALA A 36 20.03 -3.35 -2.70
CA ALA A 36 20.55 -3.00 -1.38
C ALA A 36 21.07 -4.23 -0.64
N PHE A 37 20.32 -5.34 -0.63
CA PHE A 37 20.80 -6.59 -0.05
C PHE A 37 22.04 -7.13 -0.77
N ARG A 38 22.09 -7.02 -2.10
CA ARG A 38 23.28 -7.39 -2.89
C ARG A 38 24.50 -6.57 -2.49
N LYS A 39 24.37 -5.25 -2.27
CA LYS A 39 25.46 -4.39 -1.78
C LYS A 39 25.97 -4.82 -0.40
N HIS A 40 25.12 -5.41 0.43
CA HIS A 40 25.51 -5.99 1.72
C HIS A 40 26.12 -7.39 1.63
N GLY A 41 26.25 -7.95 0.42
CA GLY A 41 26.91 -9.24 0.18
C GLY A 41 25.97 -10.42 -0.03
N ALA A 42 24.66 -10.20 -0.24
CA ALA A 42 23.74 -11.27 -0.58
C ALA A 42 24.03 -11.78 -2.00
N ASN A 43 24.24 -13.10 -2.15
CA ASN A 43 24.54 -13.71 -3.45
C ASN A 43 23.29 -13.86 -4.35
N ASN A 44 22.12 -14.14 -3.77
CA ASN A 44 20.85 -14.35 -4.48
C ASN A 44 19.66 -13.74 -3.73
N PRO A 45 19.62 -12.40 -3.53
CA PRO A 45 18.56 -11.73 -2.79
C PRO A 45 17.16 -11.92 -3.39
N GLU A 46 17.05 -12.20 -4.69
CA GLU A 46 15.80 -12.52 -5.39
C GLU A 46 15.10 -13.77 -4.85
N SER A 47 15.86 -14.69 -4.24
CA SER A 47 15.30 -15.92 -3.66
C SER A 47 14.27 -15.64 -2.56
N MET A 48 14.36 -14.52 -1.84
CA MET A 48 13.37 -14.17 -0.81
C MET A 48 11.98 -13.91 -1.39
N PHE A 49 11.90 -13.48 -2.64
CA PHE A 49 10.64 -13.12 -3.31
C PHE A 49 10.09 -14.24 -4.20
N THR A 50 10.86 -15.31 -4.40
CA THR A 50 10.53 -16.40 -5.35
C THR A 50 10.42 -17.77 -4.69
N ASN A 51 11.12 -17.99 -3.58
CA ASN A 51 11.00 -19.23 -2.81
C ASN A 51 9.71 -19.21 -1.97
N ALA A 52 8.91 -20.28 -2.04
CA ALA A 52 7.60 -20.35 -1.39
C ALA A 52 7.64 -20.19 0.14
N GLU A 53 8.64 -20.76 0.82
CA GLU A 53 8.80 -20.63 2.27
C GLU A 53 9.09 -19.18 2.65
N GLN A 54 9.94 -18.51 1.88
CA GLN A 54 10.32 -17.12 2.11
C GLN A 54 9.19 -16.16 1.77
N VAL A 55 8.45 -16.41 0.69
CA VAL A 55 7.23 -15.68 0.38
C VAL A 55 6.20 -15.84 1.50
N GLN A 56 6.08 -17.03 2.10
CA GLN A 56 5.18 -17.23 3.23
C GLN A 56 5.63 -16.45 4.48
N LEU A 57 6.93 -16.40 4.76
CA LEU A 57 7.48 -15.55 5.82
C LEU A 57 7.14 -14.07 5.58
N LEU A 58 7.38 -13.57 4.37
CA LEU A 58 7.06 -12.17 4.01
C LEU A 58 5.56 -11.89 4.19
N ASN A 59 4.70 -12.80 3.73
CA ASN A 59 3.26 -12.69 3.92
C ASN A 59 2.86 -12.68 5.40
N ASN A 60 3.51 -13.51 6.22
CA ASN A 60 3.27 -13.54 7.66
C ASN A 60 3.74 -12.26 8.34
N PHE A 61 4.87 -11.70 7.89
CA PHE A 61 5.39 -10.42 8.38
C PHE A 61 4.47 -9.26 8.01
N ASP A 62 3.99 -9.22 6.77
CA ASP A 62 2.96 -8.26 6.34
C ASP A 62 1.63 -8.43 7.09
N CYS A 63 1.34 -9.60 7.66
CA CYS A 63 0.19 -9.83 8.53
C CYS A 63 0.50 -9.65 10.02
N GLY A 64 1.70 -9.20 10.41
CA GLY A 64 2.07 -9.02 11.82
C GLY A 64 2.17 -10.33 12.62
N LEU A 65 2.19 -11.48 11.95
CA LEU A 65 2.35 -12.81 12.53
C LEU A 65 3.82 -13.17 12.81
N VAL A 66 4.74 -12.35 12.30
CA VAL A 66 6.19 -12.43 12.51
C VAL A 66 6.63 -11.08 13.07
N THR A 67 7.46 -11.09 14.11
CA THR A 67 8.01 -9.86 14.69
C THR A 67 9.12 -9.28 13.82
N PRO A 68 9.44 -7.97 13.92
CA PRO A 68 10.57 -7.39 13.20
C PRO A 68 11.90 -8.09 13.49
N GLN A 69 12.11 -8.55 14.72
CA GLN A 69 13.35 -9.26 15.07
C GLN A 69 13.45 -10.61 14.36
N GLU A 70 12.38 -11.41 14.40
CA GLU A 70 12.33 -12.70 13.70
C GLU A 70 12.51 -12.52 12.18
N PHE A 71 11.87 -11.50 11.60
CA PHE A 71 12.07 -11.15 10.19
C PHE A 71 13.55 -10.86 9.88
N ARG A 72 14.21 -10.00 10.66
CA ARG A 72 15.62 -9.66 10.47
C ARG A 72 16.54 -10.87 10.62
N ASP A 73 16.29 -11.71 11.62
CA ASP A 73 17.06 -12.94 11.87
C ASP A 73 16.94 -13.92 10.70
N GLU A 74 15.73 -14.06 10.16
CA GLU A 74 15.48 -14.92 9.01
C GLU A 74 16.10 -14.36 7.72
N VAL A 75 16.04 -13.05 7.48
CA VAL A 75 16.75 -12.38 6.37
C VAL A 75 18.25 -12.66 6.45
N ARG A 76 18.88 -12.54 7.64
CA ARG A 76 20.30 -12.89 7.82
C ARG A 76 20.57 -14.34 7.47
N ARG A 77 19.73 -15.25 7.95
CA ARG A 77 19.89 -16.69 7.75
C ARG A 77 19.80 -17.06 6.26
N VAL A 78 18.77 -16.58 5.58
CA VAL A 78 18.43 -16.93 4.20
C VAL A 78 19.42 -16.31 3.22
N LEU A 79 19.82 -15.06 3.46
CA LEU A 79 20.76 -14.35 2.59
C LEU A 79 22.24 -14.55 2.97
N GLY A 80 22.52 -15.24 4.07
CA GLY A 80 23.88 -15.46 4.56
C GLY A 80 24.59 -14.18 4.98
N LEU A 81 23.84 -13.18 5.44
CA LEU A 81 24.35 -11.84 5.75
C LEU A 81 24.86 -11.75 7.20
N ARG A 82 25.91 -10.95 7.41
CA ARG A 82 26.45 -10.59 8.72
C ARG A 82 26.32 -9.08 8.95
N VAL A 83 25.08 -8.61 8.92
CA VAL A 83 24.71 -7.19 9.03
C VAL A 83 23.90 -6.92 10.30
N ILE A 84 23.98 -5.68 10.78
CA ILE A 84 23.15 -5.22 11.91
C ILE A 84 21.72 -4.94 11.47
N ASP A 85 20.80 -4.88 12.41
CA ASP A 85 19.36 -4.69 12.16
C ASP A 85 19.07 -3.45 11.30
N SER A 86 19.73 -2.32 11.57
CA SER A 86 19.49 -1.09 10.81
C SER A 86 19.87 -1.19 9.34
N GLN A 87 20.83 -2.05 8.98
CA GLN A 87 21.21 -2.30 7.58
C GLN A 87 20.16 -3.16 6.86
N ILE A 88 19.50 -4.08 7.59
CA ILE A 88 18.37 -4.83 7.05
C ILE A 88 17.19 -3.90 6.86
N ASP A 89 16.88 -3.06 7.85
CA ASP A 89 15.79 -2.10 7.75
C ASP A 89 16.03 -1.09 6.61
N GLU A 90 17.26 -0.61 6.45
CA GLU A 90 17.65 0.27 5.32
C GLU A 90 17.46 -0.45 3.97
N ALA A 91 17.99 -1.67 3.83
CA ALA A 91 17.86 -2.43 2.60
C ALA A 91 16.40 -2.81 2.30
N TRP A 92 15.64 -3.20 3.33
CA TRP A 92 14.23 -3.51 3.22
C TRP A 92 13.47 -2.26 2.77
N ASN A 93 13.66 -1.12 3.43
CA ASN A 93 13.02 0.15 3.08
C ASN A 93 13.48 0.78 1.77
N ALA A 94 14.52 0.27 1.12
CA ALA A 94 15.04 0.82 -0.13
C ALA A 94 14.02 0.81 -1.28
N LEU A 95 12.98 -0.05 -1.22
CA LEU A 95 11.87 -0.01 -2.17
C LEU A 95 11.08 1.29 -2.12
N LEU A 96 11.02 1.96 -0.97
CA LEU A 96 10.22 3.17 -0.79
C LEU A 96 10.90 4.33 -1.51
N LEU A 97 10.20 4.91 -2.49
CA LEU A 97 10.68 6.09 -3.22
C LEU A 97 10.15 7.37 -2.55
N SER A 98 10.19 8.48 -3.28
CA SER A 98 9.75 9.78 -2.78
C SER A 98 8.23 9.91 -2.76
N TRP A 99 7.72 10.65 -1.79
CA TRP A 99 6.33 11.11 -1.78
C TRP A 99 6.08 12.15 -2.88
N ASP A 100 5.01 11.94 -3.66
CA ASP A 100 4.41 13.00 -4.47
C ASP A 100 3.31 13.71 -3.67
N LEU A 101 3.62 14.90 -3.17
CA LEU A 101 2.69 15.68 -2.35
C LEU A 101 1.42 16.08 -3.11
N ASN A 102 1.41 16.04 -4.46
CA ASN A 102 0.18 16.31 -5.22
C ASN A 102 -0.86 15.19 -5.03
N ARG A 103 -0.42 13.94 -4.85
CA ARG A 103 -1.31 12.80 -4.57
C ARG A 103 -1.98 12.96 -3.20
N LEU A 104 -1.23 13.45 -2.21
CA LEU A 104 -1.79 13.77 -0.88
C LEU A 104 -2.78 14.94 -0.93
N LYS A 105 -2.47 15.99 -1.69
CA LYS A 105 -3.41 17.10 -1.92
C LYS A 105 -4.70 16.63 -2.60
N LEU A 106 -4.60 15.75 -3.60
CA LEU A 106 -5.75 15.11 -4.22
C LEU A 106 -6.61 14.39 -3.17
N ILE A 107 -5.99 13.61 -2.28
CA ILE A 107 -6.73 12.89 -1.23
C ILE A 107 -7.44 13.86 -0.28
N ASP A 108 -6.78 14.96 0.13
CA ASP A 108 -7.40 16.01 0.95
C ASP A 108 -8.61 16.66 0.24
N GLU A 109 -8.53 16.87 -1.08
CA GLU A 109 -9.66 17.38 -1.88
C GLU A 109 -10.80 16.35 -1.99
N LEU A 110 -10.49 15.08 -2.28
CA LEU A 110 -11.48 14.01 -2.37
C LEU A 110 -12.27 13.85 -1.08
N ARG A 111 -11.62 14.01 0.08
CA ARG A 111 -12.27 13.91 1.39
C ARG A 111 -13.36 14.95 1.67
N LYS A 112 -13.45 16.01 0.87
CA LYS A 112 -14.53 16.99 0.99
C LYS A 112 -15.86 16.45 0.45
N GLU A 113 -15.82 15.45 -0.42
CA GLU A 113 -17.00 14.90 -1.10
C GLU A 113 -17.18 13.39 -0.89
N PHE A 114 -16.09 12.64 -0.65
CA PHE A 114 -16.08 11.20 -0.48
C PHE A 114 -15.59 10.78 0.91
N ARG A 115 -16.04 9.61 1.36
CA ARG A 115 -15.38 8.88 2.45
C ARG A 115 -14.15 8.19 1.89
N VAL A 116 -12.97 8.49 2.42
CA VAL A 116 -11.71 8.02 1.82
C VAL A 116 -10.94 7.15 2.82
N PHE A 117 -10.58 5.95 2.39
CA PHE A 117 -9.92 4.93 3.18
C PHE A 117 -8.61 4.49 2.53
N LEU A 118 -7.69 3.99 3.35
CA LEU A 118 -6.50 3.29 2.87
C LEU A 118 -6.56 1.83 3.28
N LEU A 119 -6.25 0.92 2.37
CA LEU A 119 -6.10 -0.51 2.63
C LEU A 119 -4.80 -1.02 2.02
N SER A 120 -3.79 -1.20 2.85
CA SER A 120 -2.41 -1.46 2.42
C SER A 120 -1.87 -2.76 2.99
N ASN A 121 -1.35 -3.61 2.09
CA ASN A 121 -0.45 -4.69 2.48
C ASN A 121 0.91 -4.06 2.74
N THR A 122 1.36 -4.05 3.99
CA THR A 122 2.63 -3.42 4.38
C THR A 122 3.15 -4.05 5.67
N SER A 123 4.37 -3.67 6.05
CA SER A 123 5.01 -4.09 7.29
C SER A 123 5.25 -2.91 8.21
N VAL A 124 5.44 -3.20 9.50
CA VAL A 124 5.75 -2.19 10.51
C VAL A 124 7.01 -1.39 10.16
N ILE A 125 8.06 -2.06 9.65
CA ILE A 125 9.35 -1.43 9.27
C ILE A 125 9.15 -0.38 8.17
N HIS A 126 8.34 -0.68 7.14
CA HIS A 126 7.99 0.30 6.12
C HIS A 126 7.17 1.45 6.71
N SER A 127 6.18 1.11 7.53
CA SER A 127 5.24 2.09 8.07
C SER A 127 5.89 3.10 8.98
N ASP A 128 6.88 2.70 9.77
CA ASP A 128 7.64 3.61 10.61
C ASP A 128 8.39 4.64 9.76
N LEU A 129 9.05 4.19 8.68
CA LEU A 129 9.82 5.09 7.81
C LEU A 129 8.91 6.07 7.05
N TYR A 130 7.92 5.58 6.31
CA TYR A 130 7.13 6.48 5.46
C TYR A 130 6.25 7.43 6.27
N ASN A 131 5.81 7.05 7.49
CA ASN A 131 5.10 7.98 8.38
C ASN A 131 6.03 9.04 8.96
N THR A 132 7.27 8.68 9.32
CA THR A 132 8.29 9.64 9.76
C THR A 132 8.57 10.66 8.66
N GLN A 133 8.84 10.19 7.44
CA GLN A 133 9.05 11.05 6.28
C GLN A 133 7.86 11.98 6.01
N LEU A 134 6.63 11.46 6.10
CA LEU A 134 5.42 12.29 5.93
C LEU A 134 5.31 13.37 6.99
N MET A 135 5.57 13.05 8.27
CA MET A 135 5.51 14.05 9.33
C MET A 135 6.52 15.17 9.09
N GLU A 136 7.73 14.86 8.64
CA GLU A 136 8.73 15.86 8.27
C GLU A 136 8.28 16.72 7.08
N LEU A 137 7.76 16.09 6.01
CA LEU A 137 7.35 16.77 4.78
C LEU A 137 6.10 17.64 4.94
N THR A 138 5.23 17.30 5.89
CA THR A 138 3.91 17.95 6.05
C THR A 138 3.81 18.82 7.30
N GLY A 139 4.87 18.90 8.10
CA GLY A 139 4.86 19.65 9.35
C GLY A 139 4.05 18.97 10.47
N GLY A 140 4.04 17.63 10.50
CA GLY A 140 3.49 16.83 11.61
C GLY A 140 2.32 15.91 11.26
N ARG A 141 1.89 15.81 10.00
CA ARG A 141 0.84 14.87 9.58
C ARG A 141 1.46 13.54 9.15
N ASN A 142 1.05 12.45 9.80
CA ASN A 142 1.33 11.10 9.30
C ASN A 142 0.23 10.65 8.31
N LEU A 143 0.35 9.43 7.76
CA LEU A 143 -0.58 8.94 6.75
C LEU A 143 -2.03 8.87 7.25
N LYS A 144 -2.25 8.52 8.52
CA LYS A 144 -3.58 8.43 9.12
C LYS A 144 -4.36 9.75 9.06
N ALA A 145 -3.67 10.90 9.04
CA ALA A 145 -4.31 12.21 8.94
C ALA A 145 -4.97 12.48 7.57
N PHE A 146 -4.66 11.71 6.53
CA PHE A 146 -5.19 11.87 5.18
C PHE A 146 -6.42 11.00 4.88
N PHE A 147 -6.82 10.11 5.78
CA PHE A 147 -7.95 9.20 5.55
C PHE A 147 -8.97 9.27 6.67
N GLU A 148 -10.20 8.85 6.38
CA GLU A 148 -11.19 8.56 7.42
C GLU A 148 -10.71 7.41 8.31
N LYS A 149 -10.17 6.36 7.69
CA LYS A 149 -9.47 5.29 8.39
C LYS A 149 -8.42 4.63 7.49
N VAL A 150 -7.33 4.19 8.11
CA VAL A 150 -6.24 3.44 7.49
C VAL A 150 -6.22 2.02 8.03
N TYR A 151 -6.08 1.05 7.13
CA TYR A 151 -5.94 -0.37 7.43
C TYR A 151 -4.58 -0.86 6.93
N TYR A 152 -3.69 -1.18 7.87
CA TYR A 152 -2.45 -1.87 7.57
C TYR A 152 -2.61 -3.36 7.83
N SER A 153 -2.22 -4.20 6.89
CA SER A 153 -2.32 -5.65 7.01
C SER A 153 -1.67 -6.19 8.30
N TYR A 154 -0.55 -5.60 8.72
CA TYR A 154 0.18 -6.05 9.91
C TYR A 154 -0.53 -5.70 11.22
N GLU A 155 -1.39 -4.67 11.23
CA GLU A 155 -2.19 -4.31 12.40
C GLU A 155 -3.43 -5.21 12.52
N ILE A 156 -3.99 -5.68 11.40
CA ILE A 156 -5.28 -6.40 11.36
C ILE A 156 -5.16 -7.92 11.14
N GLY A 157 -3.97 -8.44 10.81
CA GLY A 157 -3.74 -9.88 10.60
C GLY A 157 -4.29 -10.45 9.29
N LEU A 158 -4.74 -9.59 8.38
CA LEU A 158 -5.29 -9.97 7.07
C LEU A 158 -4.55 -9.21 5.96
N ARG A 159 -4.40 -9.84 4.79
CA ARG A 159 -3.81 -9.22 3.61
C ARG A 159 -4.64 -9.46 2.35
N LYS A 160 -4.61 -8.51 1.42
CA LYS A 160 -5.08 -8.70 0.05
C LYS A 160 -4.23 -9.79 -0.63
N PRO A 161 -4.77 -10.63 -1.56
CA PRO A 161 -6.14 -10.63 -2.10
C PRO A 161 -7.14 -11.48 -1.29
N ASN A 162 -6.94 -11.74 0.01
CA ASN A 162 -7.93 -12.50 0.76
C ASN A 162 -9.25 -11.70 0.86
N PRO A 163 -10.41 -12.20 0.40
CA PRO A 163 -11.67 -11.46 0.42
C PRO A 163 -12.07 -10.98 1.82
N ALA A 164 -11.68 -11.69 2.88
CA ALA A 164 -12.01 -11.34 4.26
C ALA A 164 -11.51 -9.95 4.67
N ILE A 165 -10.42 -9.45 4.08
CA ILE A 165 -9.91 -8.11 4.38
C ILE A 165 -10.85 -7.02 3.85
N PHE A 166 -11.42 -7.23 2.67
CA PHE A 166 -12.36 -6.30 2.06
C PHE A 166 -13.72 -6.36 2.76
N GLU A 167 -14.19 -7.57 3.10
CA GLU A 167 -15.42 -7.76 3.89
C GLU A 167 -15.33 -7.05 5.25
N MET A 168 -14.18 -7.15 5.94
CA MET A 168 -13.93 -6.42 7.18
C MET A 168 -14.09 -4.91 6.98
N VAL A 169 -13.41 -4.33 5.98
CA VAL A 169 -13.50 -2.89 5.70
C VAL A 169 -14.91 -2.47 5.31
N ILE A 170 -15.61 -3.25 4.50
CA ILE A 170 -17.00 -2.97 4.10
C ILE A 170 -17.91 -2.95 5.33
N ASN A 171 -17.88 -4.01 6.13
CA ASN A 171 -18.78 -4.20 7.26
C ASN A 171 -18.50 -3.20 8.38
N GLU A 172 -17.23 -2.98 8.74
CA GLU A 172 -16.89 -2.07 9.84
C GLU A 172 -17.32 -0.63 9.55
N ASN A 173 -17.22 -0.18 8.30
CA ASN A 173 -17.49 1.21 7.93
C ASN A 173 -18.88 1.41 7.30
N ASN A 174 -19.71 0.36 7.26
CA ASN A 174 -21.02 0.35 6.60
C ASN A 174 -20.94 0.84 5.15
N LEU A 175 -19.95 0.35 4.39
CA LEU A 175 -19.78 0.73 3.00
C LEU A 175 -20.81 -0.02 2.14
N VAL A 176 -21.32 0.65 1.11
CA VAL A 176 -22.13 0.02 0.08
C VAL A 176 -21.18 -0.35 -1.07
N PRO A 177 -20.95 -1.64 -1.38
CA PRO A 177 -19.96 -2.04 -2.37
C PRO A 177 -20.16 -1.37 -3.74
N SER A 178 -21.41 -1.31 -4.22
CA SER A 178 -21.77 -0.69 -5.50
C SER A 178 -21.57 0.83 -5.54
N GLU A 179 -21.36 1.49 -4.40
CA GLU A 179 -21.04 2.92 -4.28
C GLU A 179 -19.60 3.15 -3.78
N THR A 180 -18.80 2.09 -3.71
CA THR A 180 -17.42 2.14 -3.22
C THR A 180 -16.47 1.78 -4.35
N LEU A 181 -15.45 2.61 -4.54
CA LEU A 181 -14.39 2.41 -5.52
C LEU A 181 -13.11 1.91 -4.83
N PHE A 182 -12.51 0.85 -5.34
CA PHE A 182 -11.20 0.36 -4.91
C PHE A 182 -10.15 0.58 -6.01
N ILE A 183 -9.03 1.23 -5.67
CA ILE A 183 -7.94 1.54 -6.60
C ILE A 183 -6.66 0.86 -6.11
N ASP A 184 -6.10 -0.02 -6.93
CA ASP A 184 -4.94 -0.85 -6.59
C ASP A 184 -4.15 -1.18 -7.87
N ASP A 185 -2.83 -1.31 -7.76
CA ASP A 185 -1.94 -1.60 -8.89
C ASP A 185 -1.77 -3.11 -9.15
N THR A 186 -2.26 -3.95 -8.24
CA THR A 186 -2.14 -5.40 -8.27
C THR A 186 -3.46 -6.04 -8.72
N LEU A 187 -3.46 -6.65 -9.92
CA LEU A 187 -4.66 -7.20 -10.56
C LEU A 187 -5.41 -8.23 -9.69
N GLU A 188 -4.71 -9.03 -8.90
CA GLU A 188 -5.33 -10.02 -8.02
C GLU A 188 -6.15 -9.37 -6.89
N HIS A 189 -5.66 -8.26 -6.33
CA HIS A 189 -6.40 -7.48 -5.33
C HIS A 189 -7.67 -6.90 -5.93
N VAL A 190 -7.56 -6.31 -7.13
CA VAL A 190 -8.67 -5.74 -7.90
C VAL A 190 -9.75 -6.79 -8.14
N LYS A 191 -9.37 -7.97 -8.65
CA LYS A 191 -10.31 -9.06 -8.90
C LYS A 191 -11.00 -9.56 -7.63
N SER A 192 -10.27 -9.66 -6.52
CA SER A 192 -10.89 -10.07 -5.24
C SER A 192 -11.91 -9.04 -4.73
N ALA A 193 -11.63 -7.75 -4.89
CA ALA A 193 -12.56 -6.69 -4.51
C ALA A 193 -13.82 -6.70 -5.41
N GLU A 194 -13.64 -6.91 -6.71
CA GLU A 194 -14.73 -6.98 -7.69
C GLU A 194 -15.72 -8.12 -7.38
N LEU A 195 -15.23 -9.28 -6.92
CA LEU A 195 -16.08 -10.41 -6.50
C LEU A 195 -17.02 -10.06 -5.33
N LEU A 196 -16.70 -9.02 -4.56
CA LEU A 196 -17.53 -8.53 -3.45
C LEU A 196 -18.45 -7.37 -3.87
N GLY A 197 -18.52 -7.06 -5.16
CA GLY A 197 -19.37 -6.02 -5.72
C GLY A 197 -18.82 -4.61 -5.60
N LEU A 198 -17.54 -4.44 -5.25
CA LEU A 198 -16.86 -3.16 -5.28
C LEU A 198 -16.68 -2.70 -6.73
N ASN A 199 -16.83 -1.40 -6.99
CA ASN A 199 -16.27 -0.83 -8.21
C ASN A 199 -14.75 -0.86 -8.07
N THR A 200 -14.03 -1.17 -9.13
CA THR A 200 -12.58 -1.30 -9.05
C THR A 200 -11.88 -0.60 -10.20
N TYR A 201 -10.64 -0.18 -9.97
CA TYR A 201 -9.77 0.33 -11.02
C TYR A 201 -8.35 -0.21 -10.82
N HIS A 202 -7.89 -0.98 -11.81
CA HIS A 202 -6.52 -1.46 -11.87
C HIS A 202 -5.63 -0.37 -12.47
N ILE A 203 -4.95 0.37 -11.59
CA ILE A 203 -4.01 1.41 -12.04
C ILE A 203 -2.72 0.76 -12.55
N LYS A 204 -2.11 1.32 -13.60
CA LYS A 204 -0.87 0.78 -14.19
C LYS A 204 0.28 1.78 -14.09
N PRO A 205 0.98 1.84 -12.95
CA PRO A 205 2.12 2.76 -12.76
C PRO A 205 3.23 2.53 -13.78
N SER A 206 3.40 1.28 -14.27
CA SER A 206 4.34 0.93 -15.34
C SER A 206 4.09 1.67 -16.66
N ASN A 207 2.87 2.18 -16.86
CA ASN A 207 2.48 2.96 -18.03
C ASN A 207 2.48 4.47 -17.75
N GLY A 208 2.94 4.90 -16.57
CA GLY A 208 2.92 6.29 -16.13
C GLY A 208 1.55 6.76 -15.63
N GLU A 209 0.61 5.85 -15.38
CA GLU A 209 -0.67 6.20 -14.77
C GLU A 209 -0.50 6.60 -13.31
N THR A 210 -1.22 7.63 -12.88
CA THR A 210 -1.28 8.05 -11.47
C THR A 210 -2.70 8.44 -11.10
N ILE A 211 -3.01 8.41 -9.79
CA ILE A 211 -4.34 8.80 -9.30
C ILE A 211 -4.71 10.26 -9.65
N LEU A 212 -3.71 11.11 -9.96
CA LEU A 212 -3.90 12.50 -10.38
C LEU A 212 -4.72 12.65 -11.67
N GLN A 213 -4.78 11.61 -12.49
CA GLN A 213 -5.47 11.62 -13.78
C GLN A 213 -6.91 11.08 -13.70
N LEU A 214 -7.27 10.46 -12.58
CA LEU A 214 -8.51 9.67 -12.47
C LEU A 214 -9.73 10.50 -12.08
N PHE A 215 -9.51 11.67 -11.47
CA PHE A 215 -10.57 12.54 -10.95
C PHE A 215 -10.62 13.86 -11.71
N LYS A 216 -11.82 14.35 -12.02
CA LYS A 216 -12.07 15.65 -12.66
C LYS A 216 -13.02 16.50 -11.83
N GLY A 217 -13.03 17.80 -12.09
CA GLY A 217 -13.90 18.76 -11.40
C GLY A 217 -13.27 19.40 -10.14
N MET A 218 -12.03 19.05 -9.82
CA MET A 218 -11.24 19.71 -8.78
C MET A 218 -10.95 21.16 -9.18
N ARG A 219 -11.13 22.10 -8.25
CA ARG A 219 -10.84 23.54 -8.43
C ARG A 219 -9.59 23.94 -7.66
#